data_AF-A0AAU6B4I8-F1
#
_entry.id   AF-A0AAU6B4I8-F1
#
_cell.length_a   1.000
_cell.length_b   1.000
_cell.length_c   1.000
_cell.angle_alpha   90.00
_cell.angle_beta   90.00
_cell.angle_gamma   90.00
#
_symmetry.space_group_name_H-M   'P 1'
#
loop_
_entity.id
_entity.type
_entity.pdbx_description
1 polymer ?
#
loop_
_entity_poly.entity_id
_entity_poly.type
_entity_poly.pdbx_seq_one_letter_code
_entity_poly.pdbx_strand_id
1 'polypeptide(L)'
;MTDAEDTGETRNQKLQRNIGELLQELRVAQAGVQILFGFLLTVVFTDRFHSASGLEKALHLCAVLLTVAATALLTAPAAWHRVLFRTGRRDEILRVGNRFVLVGLGCLAGAMTVTVALIAEVVYGLVAMVIVAVVALLLFGVLWGLIPYRMRQDQDHD
;
A
#
# COMPACT_ATOMS: atom_id res chain seq x y z
N MET A 1 -31.03 4.96 -28.88
CA MET A 1 -30.07 4.62 -29.95
C MET A 1 -28.94 5.61 -29.81
N THR A 2 -27.96 5.26 -28.98
CA THR A 2 -26.73 6.02 -28.81
C THR A 2 -25.63 4.99 -28.91
N ASP A 3 -24.82 5.14 -29.95
CA ASP A 3 -23.78 4.23 -30.37
C ASP A 3 -22.92 3.77 -29.19
N ALA A 4 -22.97 2.47 -28.93
CA ALA A 4 -21.82 1.78 -28.38
C ALA A 4 -20.72 1.89 -29.44
N GLU A 5 -19.87 2.91 -29.33
CA GLU A 5 -18.56 2.89 -29.96
C GLU A 5 -17.79 1.69 -29.39
N ASP A 6 -17.98 0.53 -30.03
CA ASP A 6 -17.03 -0.57 -30.02
C ASP A 6 -15.79 -0.06 -30.75
N THR A 7 -15.02 0.80 -30.08
CA THR A 7 -13.71 1.22 -30.55
C THR A 7 -12.93 -0.07 -30.74
N GLY A 8 -12.40 -0.32 -31.94
CA GLY A 8 -11.57 -1.46 -32.30
C GLY A 8 -10.23 -1.54 -31.55
N GLU A 9 -10.25 -1.25 -30.25
CA GLU A 9 -9.14 -1.42 -29.33
C GLU A 9 -8.83 -2.90 -29.18
N THR A 10 -7.61 -3.26 -29.53
CA THR A 10 -7.08 -4.59 -29.24
C THR A 10 -7.05 -4.81 -27.73
N ARG A 11 -7.23 -6.06 -27.28
CA ARG A 11 -7.14 -6.46 -25.85
C ARG A 11 -5.92 -5.87 -25.13
N ASN A 12 -4.81 -5.71 -25.86
CA ASN A 12 -3.59 -5.05 -25.38
C ASN A 12 -3.76 -3.56 -25.07
N GLN A 13 -4.49 -2.81 -25.89
CA GLN A 13 -4.74 -1.37 -25.67
C GLN A 13 -5.61 -1.14 -24.43
N LYS A 14 -6.69 -1.92 -24.27
CA LYS A 14 -7.53 -1.89 -23.05
C LYS A 14 -6.73 -2.19 -21.78
N LEU A 15 -5.88 -3.22 -21.82
CA LEU A 15 -5.00 -3.57 -20.70
C LEU A 15 -4.01 -2.44 -20.38
N GLN A 16 -3.38 -1.85 -21.39
CA GLN A 16 -2.48 -0.70 -21.19
C GLN A 16 -3.17 0.51 -20.56
N ARG A 17 -4.41 0.81 -20.96
CA ARG A 17 -5.19 1.90 -20.35
C ARG A 17 -5.48 1.63 -18.88
N ASN A 18 -6.02 0.45 -18.56
CA ASN A 18 -6.33 0.06 -17.18
C ASN A 18 -5.09 0.08 -16.27
N ILE A 19 -3.92 -0.31 -16.80
CA ILE A 19 -2.64 -0.19 -16.06
C ILE A 19 -2.27 1.27 -15.83
N GLY A 20 -2.46 2.13 -16.82
CA GLY A 20 -2.21 3.57 -16.68
C GLY A 20 -3.04 4.18 -15.55
N GLU A 21 -4.31 3.82 -15.47
CA GLU A 21 -5.25 4.23 -14.41
C GLU A 21 -4.80 3.70 -13.04
N LEU A 22 -4.51 2.41 -12.93
CA LEU A 22 -3.97 1.78 -11.71
C LEU A 22 -2.67 2.45 -11.24
N LEU A 23 -1.75 2.76 -12.15
CA LEU A 23 -0.50 3.45 -11.80
C LEU A 23 -0.75 4.87 -11.30
N GLN A 24 -1.79 5.55 -11.79
CA GLN A 24 -2.17 6.87 -11.29
C GLN A 24 -2.77 6.79 -9.88
N GLU A 25 -3.63 5.81 -9.62
CA GLU A 25 -4.16 5.54 -8.28
C GLU A 25 -3.03 5.21 -7.28
N LEU A 26 -2.06 4.40 -7.72
CA LEU A 26 -0.90 4.05 -6.91
C LEU A 26 0.02 5.24 -6.60
N ARG A 27 0.06 6.27 -7.46
CA ARG A 27 0.80 7.50 -7.14
C ARG A 27 0.21 8.23 -5.94
N VAL A 28 -1.11 8.19 -5.77
CA VAL A 28 -1.77 8.78 -4.60
C VAL A 28 -1.34 8.05 -3.33
N ALA A 29 -1.37 6.72 -3.34
CA ALA A 29 -0.88 5.91 -2.23
C ALA A 29 0.61 6.17 -1.94
N GLN A 30 1.44 6.22 -2.99
CA GLN A 30 2.87 6.47 -2.89
C GLN A 30 3.18 7.83 -2.26
N ALA A 31 2.43 8.88 -2.59
CA ALA A 31 2.59 10.19 -1.95
C ALA A 31 2.34 10.10 -0.43
N GLY A 32 1.31 9.36 0.00
CA GLY A 32 1.04 9.11 1.41
C GLY A 32 2.19 8.38 2.13
N VAL A 33 2.81 7.40 1.47
CA VAL A 33 3.97 6.66 2.00
C VAL A 33 5.17 7.59 2.23
N GLN A 34 5.44 8.51 1.31
CA GLN A 34 6.55 9.47 1.44
C GLN A 34 6.35 10.43 2.61
N ILE A 35 5.12 10.92 2.79
CA ILE A 35 4.75 11.76 3.93
C ILE A 35 4.95 11.00 5.24
N LEU A 36 4.43 9.77 5.33
CA LEU A 36 4.61 8.91 6.50
C LEU A 36 6.10 8.68 6.81
N PHE A 37 6.90 8.37 5.79
CA PHE A 37 8.34 8.17 5.92
C PHE A 37 9.04 9.42 6.48
N GLY A 38 8.73 10.60 5.95
CA GLY A 38 9.30 11.86 6.42
C GLY A 38 8.95 12.17 7.89
N PHE A 39 7.70 11.91 8.29
CA PHE A 39 7.29 12.08 9.68
C PHE A 39 8.00 11.09 10.60
N LEU A 40 8.08 9.81 10.23
CA LEU A 40 8.82 8.81 10.99
C LEU A 40 10.30 9.20 11.12
N LEU A 41 10.93 9.63 10.04
CA LEU A 41 12.31 10.11 10.07
C LEU A 41 12.50 11.33 10.99
N THR A 42 11.52 12.21 11.07
CA THR A 42 11.62 13.38 11.96
C THR A 42 11.57 12.96 13.42
N VAL A 43 10.79 11.94 13.78
CA VAL A 43 10.63 11.46 15.16
C VAL A 43 11.97 11.01 15.76
N VAL A 44 12.85 10.37 14.99
CA VAL A 44 14.12 9.84 15.54
C VAL A 44 15.09 10.94 15.99
N PHE A 45 14.95 12.16 15.50
CA PHE A 45 15.79 13.30 15.87
C PHE A 45 15.24 14.11 17.06
N THR A 46 14.13 13.66 17.66
CA THR A 46 13.54 14.35 18.82
C THR A 46 14.16 13.85 20.13
N ASP A 47 14.35 14.74 21.11
CA ASP A 47 14.86 14.38 22.44
C ASP A 47 13.98 13.33 23.15
N ARG A 48 12.68 13.36 22.87
CA ARG A 48 11.73 12.37 23.39
C ARG A 48 12.01 10.98 22.85
N PHE A 49 12.47 10.83 21.61
CA PHE A 49 12.81 9.53 21.05
C PHE A 49 14.10 8.96 21.64
N HIS A 50 15.06 9.80 22.02
CA HIS A 50 16.26 9.31 22.72
C HIS A 50 15.94 8.68 24.07
N SER A 51 15.01 9.30 24.81
CA SER A 51 14.50 8.81 26.09
C SER A 51 13.38 7.75 25.97
N ALA A 52 12.98 7.40 24.75
CA ALA A 52 11.93 6.42 24.48
C ALA A 52 12.29 5.01 24.95
N SER A 53 11.24 4.25 25.28
CA SER A 53 11.36 2.86 25.71
C SER A 53 11.89 1.98 24.58
N GLY A 54 12.39 0.78 24.93
CA GLY A 54 12.83 -0.20 23.92
C GLY A 54 11.69 -0.64 22.99
N LEU A 55 10.46 -0.71 23.51
CA LEU A 55 9.26 -1.07 22.74
C LEU A 55 8.93 0.03 21.72
N GLU A 56 8.93 1.29 22.14
CA GLU A 56 8.67 2.45 21.27
C GLU A 56 9.68 2.52 20.11
N LYS A 57 10.97 2.30 20.41
CA LYS A 57 12.04 2.25 19.40
C LYS A 57 11.86 1.08 18.43
N ALA A 58 11.47 -0.09 18.91
CA ALA A 58 11.24 -1.27 18.09
C ALA A 58 10.02 -1.10 17.16
N LEU A 59 8.91 -0.58 17.68
CA LEU A 59 7.71 -0.26 16.89
C LEU A 59 8.02 0.79 15.83
N HIS A 60 8.76 1.84 16.21
CA HIS A 60 9.20 2.87 15.28
C HIS A 60 10.02 2.28 14.12
N LEU A 61 11.03 1.45 14.45
CA LEU A 61 11.85 0.79 13.43
C LEU A 61 11.01 -0.14 12.54
N CYS A 62 10.07 -0.89 13.12
CA CYS A 62 9.15 -1.73 12.34
C CYS A 62 8.29 -0.90 11.37
N ALA A 63 7.74 0.23 11.82
CA ALA A 63 6.97 1.13 10.97
C ALA A 63 7.83 1.69 9.82
N VAL A 64 9.07 2.09 10.09
CA VAL A 64 10.02 2.57 9.07
C VAL A 64 10.31 1.49 8.04
N LEU A 65 10.64 0.27 8.48
CA LEU A 65 10.94 -0.85 7.57
C LEU A 65 9.74 -1.22 6.69
N LEU A 66 8.53 -1.24 7.26
CA LEU A 66 7.31 -1.46 6.51
C LEU A 66 7.03 -0.34 5.50
N THR A 67 7.31 0.92 5.85
CA THR A 67 7.18 2.08 4.96
C THR A 67 8.17 2.02 3.79
N VAL A 68 9.41 1.62 4.06
CA VAL A 68 10.44 1.41 3.02
C VAL A 68 10.05 0.24 2.10
N ALA A 69 9.58 -0.88 2.67
CA ALA A 69 9.09 -2.01 1.89
C ALA A 69 7.90 -1.60 1.00
N ALA A 70 6.92 -0.88 1.55
CA ALA A 70 5.78 -0.35 0.79
C ALA A 70 6.26 0.54 -0.36
N THR A 71 7.21 1.46 -0.10
CA THR A 71 7.78 2.33 -1.14
C THR A 71 8.41 1.51 -2.28
N ALA A 72 9.25 0.53 -1.94
CA ALA A 72 9.95 -0.29 -2.92
C ALA A 72 8.96 -1.10 -3.78
N LEU A 73 7.98 -1.75 -3.12
CA LEU A 73 6.99 -2.60 -3.78
C LEU A 73 6.02 -1.81 -4.67
N LEU A 74 5.55 -0.64 -4.20
CA LEU A 74 4.64 0.21 -4.97
C LEU A 74 5.32 0.90 -6.16
N THR A 75 6.62 1.18 -6.06
CA THR A 75 7.39 1.81 -7.14
C THR A 75 7.88 0.79 -8.18
N ALA A 76 7.95 -0.50 -7.84
CA ALA A 76 8.46 -1.57 -8.71
C ALA A 76 7.78 -1.65 -10.10
N PRO A 77 6.44 -1.56 -10.23
CA PRO A 77 5.78 -1.60 -11.54
C PRO A 77 6.21 -0.46 -12.47
N ALA A 78 6.37 0.75 -11.93
CA ALA A 78 6.83 1.91 -12.70
C ALA A 78 8.29 1.75 -13.16
N ALA A 79 9.14 1.16 -12.32
CA ALA A 79 10.53 0.86 -12.66
C ALA A 79 10.62 -0.20 -13.77
N TRP A 80 9.87 -1.31 -13.65
CA TRP A 80 9.84 -2.34 -14.69
C TRP A 80 9.26 -1.86 -16.00
N HIS A 81 8.22 -1.02 -15.96
CA HIS A 81 7.71 -0.41 -17.17
C HIS A 81 8.79 0.41 -17.90
N ARG A 82 9.68 1.09 -17.18
CA ARG A 82 10.80 1.83 -17.80
C ARG A 82 11.91 0.92 -18.33
N VAL A 83 12.23 -0.16 -17.62
CA VAL A 83 13.38 -1.04 -17.95
C VAL A 83 13.02 -2.13 -18.98
N LEU A 84 11.83 -2.71 -18.89
CA LEU A 84 11.43 -3.92 -19.62
C LEU A 84 10.51 -3.65 -20.82
N PHE A 85 10.24 -2.38 -21.15
CA PHE A 85 9.39 -2.00 -22.28
C PHE A 85 9.91 -2.51 -23.64
N ARG A 86 11.22 -2.80 -23.73
CA ARG A 86 11.87 -3.26 -24.97
C ARG A 86 11.79 -4.78 -25.20
N THR A 87 11.32 -5.58 -24.25
CA THR A 87 11.48 -7.05 -24.29
C THR A 87 10.24 -7.86 -24.71
N GLY A 88 9.14 -7.22 -25.13
CA GLY A 88 7.98 -7.90 -25.74
C GLY A 88 7.14 -8.82 -24.84
N ARG A 89 7.59 -9.17 -23.61
CA ARG A 89 6.90 -10.05 -22.65
C ARG A 89 5.91 -9.33 -21.73
N ARG A 90 4.98 -8.56 -22.30
CA ARG A 90 4.13 -7.60 -21.56
C ARG A 90 3.21 -8.24 -20.51
N ASP A 91 2.60 -9.40 -20.80
CA ASP A 91 1.58 -10.01 -19.92
C ASP A 91 2.12 -10.62 -18.61
N GLU A 92 3.37 -11.07 -18.61
CA GLU A 92 3.97 -11.72 -17.44
C GLU A 92 4.46 -10.69 -16.42
N ILE A 93 5.03 -9.58 -16.91
CA ILE A 93 5.40 -8.40 -16.10
C ILE A 93 4.17 -7.86 -15.36
N LEU A 94 3.01 -7.95 -15.99
CA LEU A 94 1.76 -7.43 -15.48
C LEU A 94 1.21 -8.22 -14.29
N ARG A 95 1.19 -9.55 -14.38
CA ARG A 95 0.73 -10.39 -13.25
C ARG A 95 1.64 -10.27 -12.05
N VAL A 96 2.95 -10.20 -12.28
CA VAL A 96 3.94 -10.00 -11.22
C VAL A 96 3.75 -8.61 -10.61
N GLY A 97 3.66 -7.55 -11.43
CA GLY A 97 3.44 -6.18 -10.96
C GLY A 97 2.23 -6.03 -10.03
N ASN A 98 1.10 -6.65 -10.36
CA ASN A 98 -0.09 -6.61 -9.50
C ASN A 98 0.14 -7.25 -8.11
N ARG A 99 0.93 -8.33 -8.05
CA ARG A 99 1.29 -8.96 -6.76
C ARG A 99 2.14 -8.01 -5.91
N PHE A 100 3.12 -7.34 -6.51
CA PHE A 100 3.97 -6.36 -5.82
C PHE A 100 3.14 -5.21 -5.26
N VAL A 101 2.18 -4.70 -6.04
CA VAL A 101 1.24 -3.66 -5.59
C VAL A 101 0.44 -4.11 -4.37
N LEU A 102 -0.16 -5.31 -4.43
CA LEU A 102 -0.96 -5.83 -3.31
C LEU A 102 -0.13 -6.03 -2.05
N VAL A 103 1.07 -6.59 -2.16
CA VAL A 103 1.98 -6.77 -1.01
C VAL A 103 2.45 -5.40 -0.50
N GLY A 104 2.73 -4.44 -1.40
CA GLY A 104 3.11 -3.08 -1.04
C GLY A 104 2.02 -2.32 -0.28
N LEU A 105 0.76 -2.47 -0.70
CA LEU A 105 -0.39 -1.97 0.05
C LEU A 105 -0.46 -2.65 1.42
N GLY A 106 -0.31 -3.97 1.50
CA GLY A 106 -0.25 -4.68 2.79
C GLY A 106 0.83 -4.13 3.73
N CYS A 107 2.04 -3.86 3.22
CA CYS A 107 3.10 -3.21 3.97
C CYS A 107 2.71 -1.81 4.45
N LEU A 108 2.03 -1.02 3.61
CA LEU A 108 1.54 0.31 3.97
C LEU A 108 0.49 0.27 5.10
N ALA A 109 -0.49 -0.64 5.03
CA ALA A 109 -1.44 -0.87 6.10
C ALA A 109 -0.74 -1.23 7.42
N GLY A 110 0.26 -2.13 7.34
CA GLY A 110 1.08 -2.50 8.48
C GLY A 110 1.84 -1.30 9.06
N ALA A 111 2.50 -0.51 8.21
CA ALA A 111 3.23 0.68 8.64
C ALA A 111 2.31 1.69 9.35
N MET A 112 1.14 1.98 8.76
CA MET A 112 0.15 2.87 9.37
C MET A 112 -0.35 2.33 10.70
N THR A 113 -0.69 1.04 10.77
CA THR A 113 -1.15 0.36 11.99
C THR A 113 -0.12 0.48 13.11
N VAL A 114 1.15 0.14 12.83
CA VAL A 114 2.23 0.23 13.82
C VAL A 114 2.45 1.69 14.25
N THR A 115 2.36 2.63 13.32
CA THR A 115 2.52 4.07 13.62
C THR A 115 1.42 4.57 14.55
N VAL A 116 0.14 4.27 14.28
CA VAL A 116 -0.96 4.71 15.16
C VAL A 116 -0.94 3.99 16.51
N ALA A 117 -0.52 2.73 16.54
CA ALA A 117 -0.33 1.98 17.77
C ALA A 117 0.78 2.61 18.64
N LEU A 118 1.92 2.95 18.02
CA LEU A 118 3.01 3.66 18.69
C LEU A 118 2.54 5.00 19.27
N ILE A 119 1.77 5.79 18.51
CA ILE A 119 1.21 7.06 19.01
C ILE A 119 0.31 6.81 20.22
N ALA A 120 -0.54 5.79 20.16
CA ALA A 120 -1.43 5.44 21.27
C ALA A 120 -0.66 4.96 22.51
N GLU A 121 0.42 4.20 22.33
CA GLU A 121 1.31 3.79 23.42
C GLU A 121 1.92 5.00 24.12
N VAL A 122 2.50 5.93 23.35
CA VAL A 122 3.19 7.12 23.87
C VAL A 122 2.25 8.05 24.65
N VAL A 123 0.98 8.12 24.26
CA VAL A 123 0.00 9.07 24.83
C VAL A 123 -0.83 8.43 25.95
N TYR A 124 -1.25 7.18 25.80
CA TYR A 124 -2.25 6.53 26.67
C TYR A 124 -1.79 5.17 27.24
N GLY A 125 -0.61 4.67 26.83
CA GLY A 125 -0.04 3.41 27.29
C GLY A 125 -0.51 2.17 26.52
N LEU A 126 -0.10 1.01 27.03
CA LEU A 126 -0.20 -0.29 26.34
C LEU A 126 -1.63 -0.71 25.98
N VAL A 127 -2.62 -0.42 26.83
CA VAL A 127 -4.01 -0.82 26.56
C VAL A 127 -4.55 -0.08 25.34
N ALA A 128 -4.29 1.22 25.24
CA ALA A 128 -4.71 2.03 24.09
C ALA A 128 -3.98 1.60 22.82
N MET A 129 -2.68 1.29 22.91
CA MET A 129 -1.90 0.71 21.80
C MET A 129 -2.59 -0.52 21.21
N VAL A 130 -2.97 -1.49 22.04
CA VAL A 130 -3.60 -2.74 21.59
C VAL A 130 -4.96 -2.45 20.94
N ILE A 131 -5.79 -1.60 21.55
CA ILE A 131 -7.11 -1.26 21.01
C ILE A 131 -6.96 -0.59 19.63
N VAL A 132 -6.09 0.41 19.53
CA VAL A 132 -5.87 1.14 18.27
C VAL A 132 -5.27 0.23 17.20
N ALA A 133 -4.34 -0.66 17.56
CA ALA A 133 -3.78 -1.64 16.63
C ALA A 133 -4.86 -2.58 16.08
N VAL A 134 -5.74 -3.12 16.95
CA VAL A 134 -6.83 -4.01 16.54
C VAL A 134 -7.82 -3.28 15.65
N VAL A 135 -8.23 -2.07 16.01
CA VAL A 135 -9.16 -1.26 15.20
C VAL A 135 -8.57 -0.94 13.84
N ALA A 136 -7.30 -0.54 13.77
CA ALA A 136 -6.62 -0.26 12.51
C ALA A 136 -6.50 -1.52 11.64
N LEU A 137 -6.12 -2.67 12.22
CA LEU A 137 -6.07 -3.95 11.50
C LEU A 137 -7.43 -4.36 10.95
N LEU A 138 -8.50 -4.20 11.73
CA LEU A 138 -9.86 -4.49 11.27
C LEU A 138 -10.27 -3.54 10.15
N LEU A 139 -9.98 -2.24 10.27
CA LEU A 139 -10.28 -1.26 9.24
C LEU A 139 -9.59 -1.65 7.92
N PHE A 140 -8.28 -1.86 7.92
CA PHE A 140 -7.54 -2.23 6.71
C PHE A 140 -7.95 -3.62 6.20
N GLY A 141 -8.11 -4.60 7.10
CA GLY A 141 -8.50 -5.96 6.74
C GLY A 141 -9.88 -6.03 6.10
N VAL A 142 -10.84 -5.24 6.59
CA VAL A 142 -12.18 -5.14 6.01
C VAL A 142 -12.13 -4.41 4.67
N LEU A 143 -11.54 -3.22 4.65
CA LEU A 143 -11.59 -2.34 3.48
C LEU A 143 -10.79 -2.88 2.30
N TRP A 144 -9.62 -3.48 2.56
CA TRP A 144 -8.70 -3.95 1.51
C TRP A 144 -8.72 -5.46 1.29
N GLY A 145 -9.27 -6.23 2.23
CA GLY A 145 -9.36 -7.69 2.14
C GLY A 145 -10.81 -8.19 1.98
N LEU A 146 -11.65 -7.94 2.98
CA LEU A 146 -12.99 -8.53 3.05
C LEU A 146 -13.94 -8.01 1.96
N ILE A 147 -13.99 -6.70 1.75
CA ILE A 147 -14.83 -6.08 0.71
C ILE A 147 -14.48 -6.59 -0.70
N PRO A 148 -13.21 -6.49 -1.16
CA PRO A 148 -12.87 -6.98 -2.49
C PRO A 148 -13.01 -8.50 -2.64
N TYR A 149 -12.83 -9.27 -1.55
CA TYR A 149 -13.10 -10.70 -1.57
C TYR A 149 -14.58 -11.01 -1.79
N ARG A 150 -15.49 -10.30 -1.10
CA ARG A 150 -16.94 -10.47 -1.28
C ARG A 150 -17.40 -10.07 -2.68
N MET A 151 -16.92 -8.93 -3.20
CA MET A 151 -17.24 -8.49 -4.56
C MET A 151 -16.78 -9.48 -5.65
N ARG A 152 -15.70 -10.24 -5.41
CA ARG A 152 -15.29 -11.32 -6.32
C ARG A 152 -16.23 -12.51 -6.26
N GLN A 153 -16.75 -12.86 -5.08
CA GLN A 153 -17.66 -14.00 -4.93
C GLN A 153 -19.04 -13.73 -5.55
N ASP A 154 -19.52 -12.49 -5.50
CA ASP A 154 -20.80 -12.10 -6.10
C ASP A 154 -20.75 -12.23 -7.64
N GLN A 155 -19.61 -12.01 -8.28
CA GLN A 155 -19.43 -12.16 -9.73
C GLN A 155 -19.38 -13.62 -10.22
N ASP A 156 -19.04 -14.58 -9.33
CA ASP A 156 -19.01 -16.00 -9.67
C ASP A 156 -20.42 -16.65 -9.58
N HIS A 157 -21.43 -15.91 -9.07
CA HIS A 157 -22.81 -16.40 -8.87
C HIS A 157 -23.84 -15.85 -9.88
N ASP A 158 -23.44 -14.99 -10.82
CA ASP A 158 -24.26 -14.48 -11.95
C ASP A 158 -23.81 -15.10 -13.28
#